data_AF-A0A9W6FCF1-F1
#
_entry.id   AF-A0A9W6FCF1-F1
#
_cell.length_a   1.000
_cell.length_b   1.000
_cell.length_c   1.000
_cell.angle_alpha   90.00
_cell.angle_beta   90.00
_cell.angle_gamma   90.00
#
_symmetry.space_group_name_H-M   'P 1'
#
loop_
_entity.id
_entity.type
_entity.pdbx_description
1 polymer ?
#
loop_
_entity_poly.entity_id
_entity_poly.type
_entity_poly.pdbx_seq_one_letter_code
_entity_poly.pdbx_strand_id
1 'polypeptide(L)'
;MELIKELPDVFEEFAEQRQQSFLGIKELKDKGVPIVGTFCTYFPQEIAMAMGAATVSLCSTSDETIPAAEKDLPKNLCPLIKSSYGFAATKKCPFFYFSDLVVGETTCDGKKKMYEYLSQFKDVFTMELPNRQTEDGLQLWKNEIIRFKEYLEQKFEVTITEEQIRDAVRVQNEGRVALKRLYELMKLDPAPMKGQDLFKVLYGSTFKPDRSKIPAEVNAIADKIEKEYAEGKMEEKKPRILVTGCPIGGATEKVIKAIEDNGGIVVTFENCSGAKSIDKLVDEDTDDIYQAIAERYLSIGCSVMTPNPNRLELLGRLMDEYQVDGVVEMILQACHTYNVESLGIRRFVNEEKGKPYISVETDYSQADIGQLNTRIAAFIEML
;
A
#
# COMPACT_ATOMS: atom_id res chain seq x y z
N MET A 1 23.19 5.57 10.05
CA MET A 1 23.15 4.34 9.24
C MET A 1 23.00 4.82 7.81
N GLU A 2 24.07 4.74 7.03
CA GLU A 2 24.15 5.30 5.68
C GLU A 2 23.37 4.41 4.70
N LEU A 3 22.51 5.02 3.87
CA LEU A 3 21.84 4.30 2.78
C LEU A 3 22.85 3.90 1.71
N ILE A 4 22.74 2.63 1.31
CA ILE A 4 23.46 1.95 0.25
C ILE A 4 23.38 2.78 -1.04
N LYS A 5 24.54 3.14 -1.62
CA LYS A 5 24.68 4.12 -2.70
C LYS A 5 24.85 3.55 -4.12
N GLU A 6 24.90 2.23 -4.33
CA GLU A 6 25.07 1.65 -5.67
C GLU A 6 24.23 0.38 -5.85
N LEU A 7 23.57 0.27 -7.01
CA LEU A 7 22.82 -0.89 -7.52
C LEU A 7 23.55 -1.38 -8.78
N PRO A 8 23.53 -2.68 -9.19
CA PRO A 8 22.72 -3.81 -8.70
C PRO A 8 23.46 -5.17 -8.48
N ASP A 9 22.82 -6.10 -7.72
CA ASP A 9 22.59 -7.50 -8.13
C ASP A 9 21.47 -8.09 -7.23
N VAL A 10 20.24 -7.75 -7.60
CA VAL A 10 19.01 -8.04 -6.86
C VAL A 10 18.61 -9.50 -7.07
N PHE A 11 19.23 -10.45 -6.35
CA PHE A 11 18.60 -11.75 -6.07
C PHE A 11 19.05 -12.42 -4.76
N GLU A 12 19.90 -11.76 -3.96
CA GLU A 12 20.17 -12.13 -2.55
C GLU A 12 19.60 -11.09 -1.55
N GLU A 13 19.15 -9.93 -2.03
CA GLU A 13 18.72 -8.77 -1.22
C GLU A 13 17.48 -9.01 -0.34
N PHE A 14 16.59 -9.94 -0.70
CA PHE A 14 15.39 -10.21 0.11
C PHE A 14 15.73 -10.82 1.48
N ALA A 15 16.82 -11.58 1.58
CA ALA A 15 17.27 -12.13 2.85
C ALA A 15 17.94 -11.05 3.72
N GLU A 16 18.81 -10.24 3.12
CA GLU A 16 19.56 -9.20 3.82
C GLU A 16 18.68 -8.03 4.25
N GLN A 17 17.81 -7.52 3.39
CA GLN A 17 16.87 -6.45 3.75
C GLN A 17 15.86 -6.90 4.81
N ARG A 18 15.41 -8.17 4.77
CA ARG A 18 14.56 -8.76 5.81
C ARG A 18 15.32 -8.90 7.14
N GLN A 19 16.62 -9.24 7.10
CA GLN A 19 17.48 -9.25 8.29
C GLN A 19 17.71 -7.83 8.84
N GLN A 20 17.99 -6.84 7.98
CA GLN A 20 18.16 -5.45 8.41
C GLN A 20 16.87 -4.88 8.99
N SER A 21 15.72 -5.17 8.39
CA SER A 21 14.41 -4.74 8.90
C SER A 21 14.05 -5.46 10.20
N PHE A 22 14.44 -6.74 10.34
CA PHE A 22 14.36 -7.48 11.62
C PHE A 22 15.17 -6.78 12.71
N LEU A 23 16.44 -6.46 12.42
CA LEU A 23 17.33 -5.80 13.37
C LEU A 23 16.78 -4.44 13.77
N GLY A 24 16.30 -3.64 12.81
CA GLY A 24 15.70 -2.34 13.08
C GLY A 24 14.49 -2.41 14.02
N ILE A 25 13.57 -3.36 13.82
CA ILE A 25 12.41 -3.54 14.70
C ILE A 25 12.82 -4.08 16.06
N LYS A 26 13.77 -5.01 16.11
CA LYS A 26 14.31 -5.52 17.36
C LYS A 26 14.99 -4.40 18.17
N GLU A 27 15.76 -3.52 17.54
CA GLU A 27 16.36 -2.37 18.20
C GLU A 27 15.32 -1.42 18.80
N LEU A 28 14.20 -1.22 18.13
CA LEU A 28 13.09 -0.43 18.67
C LEU A 28 12.46 -1.12 19.88
N LYS A 29 12.23 -2.43 19.80
CA LYS A 29 11.76 -3.24 20.94
C LYS A 29 12.72 -3.19 22.13
N ASP A 30 14.01 -3.30 21.88
CA ASP A 30 15.06 -3.24 22.92
C ASP A 30 15.11 -1.84 23.58
N LYS A 31 14.70 -0.79 22.86
CA LYS A 31 14.53 0.59 23.39
C LYS A 31 13.18 0.84 24.05
N GLY A 32 12.29 -0.15 24.11
CA GLY A 32 10.95 -0.01 24.69
C GLY A 32 9.95 0.73 23.80
N VAL A 33 10.25 0.93 22.51
CA VAL A 33 9.31 1.55 21.56
C VAL A 33 8.19 0.55 21.23
N PRO A 34 6.91 0.90 21.44
CA PRO A 34 5.79 0.04 21.06
C PRO A 34 5.73 -0.16 19.55
N ILE A 35 5.38 -1.37 19.10
CA ILE A 35 5.22 -1.69 17.68
C ILE A 35 3.75 -2.00 17.39
N VAL A 36 3.13 -1.24 16.49
CA VAL A 36 1.77 -1.46 16.02
C VAL A 36 1.80 -2.04 14.61
N GLY A 37 1.34 -3.28 14.47
CA GLY A 37 1.23 -3.97 13.19
C GLY A 37 -0.11 -3.68 12.51
N THR A 38 -0.12 -3.47 11.20
CA THR A 38 -1.28 -2.97 10.45
C THR A 38 -1.49 -3.75 9.15
N PHE A 39 -2.71 -3.81 8.64
CA PHE A 39 -3.02 -4.51 7.39
C PHE A 39 -3.65 -3.63 6.31
N CYS A 40 -3.93 -2.35 6.58
CA CYS A 40 -4.70 -1.52 5.67
C CYS A 40 -4.21 -0.08 5.61
N THR A 41 -4.32 0.52 4.42
CA THR A 41 -4.08 1.94 4.17
C THR A 41 -5.11 2.84 4.86
N TYR A 42 -6.25 2.29 5.31
CA TYR A 42 -7.21 3.03 6.14
C TYR A 42 -6.70 3.30 7.56
N PHE A 43 -5.69 2.56 8.04
CA PHE A 43 -5.19 2.73 9.40
C PHE A 43 -4.61 4.15 9.63
N PRO A 44 -5.14 4.92 10.59
CA PRO A 44 -4.65 6.25 10.94
C PRO A 44 -3.34 6.15 11.72
N GLN A 45 -2.22 6.07 11.00
CA GLN A 45 -0.89 5.85 11.59
C GLN A 45 -0.49 6.92 12.59
N GLU A 46 -0.97 8.15 12.37
CA GLU A 46 -0.75 9.31 13.20
C GLU A 46 -1.15 9.06 14.66
N ILE A 47 -2.24 8.31 14.89
CA ILE A 47 -2.72 8.03 16.25
C ILE A 47 -1.74 7.14 17.02
N ALA A 48 -1.20 6.09 16.39
CA ALA A 48 -0.18 5.25 17.02
C ALA A 48 1.16 5.98 17.16
N MET A 49 1.53 6.81 16.17
CA MET A 49 2.76 7.60 16.24
C MET A 49 2.71 8.67 17.34
N ALA A 50 1.55 9.23 17.63
CA ALA A 50 1.38 10.24 18.67
C ALA A 50 1.70 9.70 20.08
N MET A 51 1.56 8.40 20.33
CA MET A 51 2.07 7.75 21.55
C MET A 51 3.54 7.32 21.48
N GLY A 52 4.25 7.65 20.39
CA GLY A 52 5.63 7.26 20.16
C GLY A 52 5.81 5.83 19.63
N ALA A 53 4.75 5.18 19.12
CA ALA A 53 4.87 3.84 18.55
C ALA A 53 5.34 3.87 17.11
N ALA A 54 6.09 2.82 16.72
CA ALA A 54 6.38 2.57 15.32
C ALA A 54 5.28 1.72 14.69
N THR A 55 4.94 2.04 13.45
CA THR A 55 3.94 1.31 12.66
C THR A 55 4.63 0.41 11.64
N VAL A 56 4.07 -0.78 11.40
CA VAL A 56 4.60 -1.68 10.37
C VAL A 56 3.49 -2.39 9.62
N SER A 57 3.66 -2.52 8.29
CA SER A 57 2.74 -3.29 7.45
C SER A 57 2.96 -4.79 7.68
N LEU A 58 1.86 -5.52 7.89
CA LEU A 58 1.83 -6.96 8.09
C LEU A 58 1.22 -7.71 6.89
N CYS A 59 0.83 -7.00 5.82
CA CYS A 59 0.38 -7.63 4.59
C CYS A 59 1.53 -8.40 3.93
N SER A 60 1.53 -9.72 4.09
CA SER A 60 2.51 -10.60 3.47
C SER A 60 2.16 -10.89 2.01
N THR A 61 3.20 -10.96 1.19
CA THR A 61 3.10 -11.07 -0.27
C THR A 61 3.87 -12.27 -0.84
N SER A 62 3.91 -13.36 -0.07
CA SER A 62 4.63 -14.59 -0.42
C SER A 62 3.74 -15.82 -0.27
N ASP A 63 3.95 -16.83 -1.11
CA ASP A 63 3.26 -18.11 -1.06
C ASP A 63 3.76 -19.05 0.06
N GLU A 64 4.91 -18.75 0.67
CA GLU A 64 5.65 -19.61 1.62
C GLU A 64 4.76 -20.22 2.71
N THR A 65 3.84 -19.43 3.26
CA THR A 65 3.03 -19.81 4.43
C THR A 65 1.56 -20.05 4.10
N ILE A 66 1.17 -19.95 2.83
CA ILE A 66 -0.20 -20.24 2.40
C ILE A 66 -0.63 -21.68 2.79
N PRO A 67 0.18 -22.74 2.55
CA PRO A 67 -0.22 -24.10 2.94
C PRO A 67 -0.43 -24.27 4.46
N ALA A 68 0.27 -23.48 5.28
CA ALA A 68 0.07 -23.51 6.72
C ALA A 68 -1.25 -22.83 7.12
N ALA A 69 -1.56 -21.69 6.49
CA ALA A 69 -2.81 -20.97 6.70
C ALA A 69 -4.04 -21.77 6.28
N GLU A 70 -3.94 -22.57 5.20
CA GLU A 70 -5.05 -23.38 4.68
C GLU A 70 -5.50 -24.53 5.59
N LYS A 71 -4.83 -24.74 6.73
CA LYS A 71 -5.30 -25.63 7.79
C LYS A 71 -6.47 -25.03 8.57
N ASP A 72 -6.51 -23.70 8.68
CA ASP A 72 -7.52 -22.96 9.44
C ASP A 72 -8.43 -22.10 8.52
N LEU A 73 -7.89 -21.67 7.37
CA LEU A 73 -8.55 -20.83 6.39
C LEU A 73 -8.90 -21.61 5.12
N PRO A 74 -9.98 -21.26 4.41
CA PRO A 74 -10.36 -21.96 3.21
C PRO A 74 -9.40 -21.64 2.04
N LYS A 75 -9.20 -22.63 1.14
CA LYS A 75 -8.29 -22.49 -0.01
C LYS A 75 -8.71 -21.39 -0.99
N ASN A 76 -10.02 -21.21 -1.17
CA ASN A 76 -10.63 -20.17 -2.01
C ASN A 76 -10.72 -18.81 -1.30
N LEU A 77 -9.71 -18.47 -0.50
CA LEU A 77 -9.56 -17.17 0.14
C LEU A 77 -8.39 -16.40 -0.48
N CYS A 78 -8.47 -15.07 -0.44
CA CYS A 78 -7.44 -14.18 -0.98
C CYS A 78 -6.03 -14.55 -0.48
N PRO A 79 -5.04 -14.70 -1.38
CA PRO A 79 -3.69 -15.13 -1.03
C PRO A 79 -2.99 -14.16 -0.07
N LEU A 80 -3.31 -12.86 -0.11
CA LEU A 80 -2.83 -11.87 0.85
C LEU A 80 -3.22 -12.25 2.28
N ILE A 81 -4.47 -12.67 2.48
CA ILE A 81 -5.01 -13.03 3.78
C ILE A 81 -4.38 -14.33 4.26
N LYS A 82 -4.34 -15.35 3.38
CA LYS A 82 -3.72 -16.64 3.68
C LYS A 82 -2.23 -16.47 4.02
N SER A 83 -1.48 -15.74 3.22
CA SER A 83 -0.06 -15.46 3.47
C SER A 83 0.13 -14.75 4.81
N SER A 84 -0.61 -13.67 5.05
CA SER A 84 -0.49 -12.88 6.29
C SER A 84 -0.78 -13.71 7.54
N TYR A 85 -1.89 -14.45 7.55
CA TYR A 85 -2.26 -15.34 8.65
C TYR A 85 -1.26 -16.50 8.81
N GLY A 86 -0.80 -17.10 7.71
CA GLY A 86 0.17 -18.19 7.74
C GLY A 86 1.49 -17.76 8.38
N PHE A 87 2.00 -16.57 8.03
CA PHE A 87 3.19 -16.00 8.63
C PHE A 87 3.03 -15.72 10.14
N ALA A 88 1.85 -15.29 10.54
CA ALA A 88 1.50 -15.07 11.93
C ALA A 88 1.43 -16.40 12.72
N ALA A 89 0.64 -17.36 12.24
CA ALA A 89 0.42 -18.66 12.86
C ALA A 89 1.70 -19.51 12.97
N THR A 90 2.60 -19.38 11.98
CA THR A 90 3.90 -20.07 11.98
C THR A 90 5.01 -19.30 12.68
N LYS A 91 4.76 -18.08 13.16
CA LYS A 91 5.75 -17.19 13.80
C LYS A 91 6.97 -16.90 12.92
N LYS A 92 6.80 -16.93 11.60
CA LYS A 92 7.86 -16.69 10.61
C LYS A 92 8.02 -15.23 10.21
N CYS A 93 7.03 -14.39 10.50
CA CYS A 93 7.12 -12.96 10.26
C CYS A 93 7.63 -12.24 11.52
N PRO A 94 8.82 -11.62 11.47
CA PRO A 94 9.36 -10.95 12.64
C PRO A 94 8.63 -9.66 12.99
N PHE A 95 8.11 -8.94 11.99
CA PHE A 95 7.28 -7.76 12.22
C PHE A 95 6.06 -8.13 13.07
N PHE A 96 5.39 -9.24 12.71
CA PHE A 96 4.26 -9.77 13.47
C PHE A 96 4.68 -10.23 14.87
N TYR A 97 5.82 -10.94 14.97
CA TYR A 97 6.35 -11.41 16.24
C TYR A 97 6.53 -10.26 17.23
N PHE A 98 7.14 -9.16 16.78
CA PHE A 98 7.45 -7.99 17.60
C PHE A 98 6.30 -7.00 17.82
N SER A 99 5.19 -7.08 17.06
CA SER A 99 4.04 -6.19 17.30
C SER A 99 3.48 -6.36 18.72
N ASP A 100 3.33 -5.27 19.47
CA ASP A 100 2.64 -5.26 20.77
C ASP A 100 1.13 -5.24 20.63
N LEU A 101 0.67 -4.70 19.50
CA LEU A 101 -0.71 -4.65 19.08
C LEU A 101 -0.78 -4.86 17.58
N VAL A 102 -1.75 -5.66 17.13
CA VAL A 102 -2.14 -5.73 15.73
C VAL A 102 -3.45 -4.99 15.55
N VAL A 103 -3.53 -4.15 14.53
CA VAL A 103 -4.77 -3.43 14.19
C VAL A 103 -5.32 -4.00 12.88
N GLY A 104 -6.58 -4.42 12.94
CA GLY A 104 -7.36 -4.83 11.80
C GLY A 104 -8.52 -3.88 11.56
N GLU A 105 -9.05 -3.88 10.34
CA GLU A 105 -10.17 -3.04 9.93
C GLU A 105 -11.22 -3.89 9.24
N THR A 106 -12.51 -3.64 9.50
CA THR A 106 -13.65 -4.38 8.92
C THR A 106 -13.87 -4.08 7.43
N THR A 107 -12.86 -4.37 6.61
CA THR A 107 -12.83 -4.17 5.16
C THR A 107 -13.50 -5.34 4.43
N CYS A 108 -12.73 -6.26 3.83
CA CYS A 108 -13.31 -7.43 3.17
C CYS A 108 -13.65 -8.52 4.19
N ASP A 109 -14.62 -9.38 3.85
CA ASP A 109 -15.09 -10.45 4.74
C ASP A 109 -13.95 -11.39 5.17
N GLY A 110 -13.04 -11.69 4.25
CA GLY A 110 -11.88 -12.53 4.54
C GLY A 110 -11.00 -11.96 5.64
N LYS A 111 -10.69 -10.65 5.60
CA LYS A 111 -9.86 -9.99 6.62
C LYS A 111 -10.60 -9.94 7.96
N LYS A 112 -11.86 -9.49 7.93
CA LYS A 112 -12.73 -9.39 9.12
C LYS A 112 -12.79 -10.70 9.89
N LYS A 113 -13.06 -11.82 9.20
CA LYS A 113 -13.13 -13.14 9.85
C LYS A 113 -11.75 -13.70 10.22
N MET A 114 -10.70 -13.40 9.44
CA MET A 114 -9.33 -13.81 9.78
C MET A 114 -8.85 -13.18 11.09
N TYR A 115 -9.22 -11.92 11.38
CA TYR A 115 -8.83 -11.26 12.63
C TYR A 115 -9.36 -11.96 13.88
N GLU A 116 -10.53 -12.60 13.81
CA GLU A 116 -11.06 -13.40 14.92
C GLU A 116 -10.16 -14.60 15.23
N TYR A 117 -9.59 -15.26 14.22
CA TYR A 117 -8.62 -16.33 14.44
C TYR A 117 -7.26 -15.79 14.89
N LEU A 118 -6.83 -14.68 14.30
CA LEU A 118 -5.60 -13.99 14.69
C LEU A 118 -5.62 -13.58 16.18
N SER A 119 -6.78 -13.14 16.67
CA SER A 119 -6.98 -12.73 18.07
C SER A 119 -6.83 -13.86 19.09
N GLN A 120 -6.83 -15.12 18.65
CA GLN A 120 -6.65 -16.26 19.55
C GLN A 120 -5.19 -16.41 20.03
N PHE A 121 -4.23 -15.81 19.32
CA PHE A 121 -2.80 -15.93 19.64
C PHE A 121 -2.00 -14.63 19.50
N LYS A 122 -2.68 -13.51 19.20
CA LYS A 122 -2.09 -12.17 19.18
C LYS A 122 -3.12 -11.17 19.69
N ASP A 123 -2.66 -10.10 20.31
CA ASP A 123 -3.54 -9.00 20.67
C ASP A 123 -3.95 -8.23 19.40
N VAL A 124 -5.26 -8.18 19.14
CA VAL A 124 -5.83 -7.58 17.93
C VAL A 124 -6.91 -6.59 18.31
N PHE A 125 -6.74 -5.32 17.94
CA PHE A 125 -7.80 -4.32 17.96
C PHE A 125 -8.43 -4.21 16.58
N THR A 126 -9.74 -4.38 16.47
CA THR A 126 -10.44 -4.27 15.18
C THR A 126 -11.21 -2.94 15.12
N MET A 127 -10.85 -2.08 14.18
CA MET A 127 -11.57 -0.84 13.86
C MET A 127 -12.75 -1.13 12.93
N GLU A 128 -13.89 -0.52 13.21
CA GLU A 128 -15.08 -0.60 12.36
C GLU A 128 -15.01 0.42 11.23
N LEU A 129 -14.55 0.00 10.05
CA LEU A 129 -14.59 0.86 8.87
C LEU A 129 -16.03 0.89 8.32
N PRO A 130 -16.61 2.08 8.05
CA PRO A 130 -17.91 2.17 7.38
C PRO A 130 -17.82 1.65 5.94
N ASN A 131 -18.92 1.13 5.40
CA ASN A 131 -18.99 0.70 4.00
C ASN A 131 -19.48 1.80 3.04
N ARG A 132 -19.73 3.01 3.56
CA ARG A 132 -20.23 4.16 2.79
C ARG A 132 -19.47 5.41 3.20
N GLN A 133 -19.14 6.25 2.22
CA GLN A 133 -18.43 7.52 2.40
C GLN A 133 -19.43 8.69 2.56
N THR A 134 -20.49 8.48 3.34
CA THR A 134 -21.51 9.50 3.65
C THR A 134 -21.14 10.23 4.93
N GLU A 135 -21.86 11.31 5.27
CA GLU A 135 -21.68 12.03 6.54
C GLU A 135 -21.78 11.08 7.75
N ASP A 136 -22.80 10.22 7.80
CA ASP A 136 -22.92 9.21 8.87
C ASP A 136 -21.72 8.26 8.93
N GLY A 137 -21.15 7.90 7.76
CA GLY A 137 -19.96 7.05 7.69
C GLY A 137 -18.73 7.78 8.20
N LEU A 138 -18.60 9.08 7.89
CA LEU A 138 -17.54 9.94 8.39
C LEU A 138 -17.60 10.09 9.91
N GLN A 139 -18.79 10.31 10.46
CA GLN A 139 -18.98 10.39 11.91
C GLN A 139 -18.66 9.06 12.60
N LEU A 140 -19.09 7.92 12.02
CA LEU A 140 -18.71 6.60 12.53
C LEU A 140 -17.19 6.45 12.52
N TRP A 141 -16.53 6.76 11.39
CA TRP A 141 -15.10 6.58 11.25
C TRP A 141 -14.30 7.47 12.21
N LYS A 142 -14.69 8.73 12.38
CA LYS A 142 -14.10 9.64 13.37
C LYS A 142 -14.22 9.08 14.79
N ASN A 143 -15.39 8.58 15.17
CA ASN A 143 -15.61 7.97 16.48
C ASN A 143 -14.74 6.72 16.68
N GLU A 144 -14.54 5.91 15.64
CA GLU A 144 -13.64 4.75 15.69
C GLU A 144 -12.16 5.14 15.86
N ILE A 145 -11.72 6.24 15.25
CA ILE A 145 -10.38 6.80 15.45
C ILE A 145 -10.19 7.23 16.90
N ILE A 146 -11.18 7.92 17.49
CA ILE A 146 -11.14 8.34 18.90
C ILE A 146 -11.16 7.11 19.82
N ARG A 147 -12.02 6.12 19.56
CA ARG A 147 -12.07 4.85 20.30
C ARG A 147 -10.73 4.13 20.26
N PHE A 148 -10.05 4.14 19.11
CA PHE A 148 -8.72 3.57 18.99
C PHE A 148 -7.68 4.34 19.82
N LYS A 149 -7.70 5.68 19.77
CA LYS A 149 -6.84 6.54 20.60
C LYS A 149 -7.02 6.24 22.09
N GLU A 150 -8.25 6.17 22.58
CA GLU A 150 -8.57 5.84 23.98
C GLU A 150 -8.10 4.43 24.38
N TYR A 151 -8.28 3.45 23.48
CA TYR A 151 -7.76 2.09 23.70
C TYR A 151 -6.23 2.07 23.82
N LEU A 152 -5.52 2.82 22.98
CA LEU A 152 -4.07 2.93 23.08
C LEU A 152 -3.64 3.55 24.42
N GLU A 153 -4.28 4.63 24.84
CA GLU A 153 -4.00 5.28 26.13
C GLU A 153 -4.19 4.30 27.30
N GLN A 154 -5.29 3.54 27.30
CA GLN A 154 -5.55 2.53 28.32
C GLN A 154 -4.54 1.38 28.28
N LYS A 155 -4.26 0.85 27.10
CA LYS A 155 -3.41 -0.34 26.92
C LYS A 155 -1.95 -0.07 27.27
N PHE A 156 -1.44 1.09 26.89
CA PHE A 156 -0.04 1.45 27.07
C PHE A 156 0.18 2.36 28.28
N GLU A 157 -0.89 2.71 29.01
CA GLU A 157 -0.84 3.59 30.19
C GLU A 157 -0.17 4.93 29.90
N VAL A 158 -0.53 5.52 28.76
CA VAL A 158 -0.01 6.80 28.26
C VAL A 158 -1.15 7.80 28.04
N THR A 159 -0.81 9.07 27.89
CA THR A 159 -1.73 10.11 27.41
C THR A 159 -1.28 10.55 26.02
N ILE A 160 -2.21 10.54 25.07
CA ILE A 160 -2.01 11.02 23.70
C ILE A 160 -2.67 12.39 23.62
N THR A 161 -1.84 13.43 23.59
CA THR A 161 -2.29 14.82 23.48
C THR A 161 -2.60 15.19 22.03
N GLU A 162 -3.42 16.23 21.83
CA GLU A 162 -3.71 16.74 20.50
C GLU A 162 -2.45 17.29 19.79
N GLU A 163 -1.55 17.93 20.54
CA GLU A 163 -0.26 18.43 20.00
C GLU A 163 0.57 17.29 19.41
N GLN A 164 0.67 16.15 20.10
CA GLN A 164 1.37 14.96 19.59
C GLN A 164 0.70 14.39 18.33
N ILE A 165 -0.63 14.43 18.24
CA ILE A 165 -1.36 14.00 17.03
C ILE A 165 -1.05 14.94 15.87
N ARG A 166 -1.08 16.25 16.10
CA ARG A 166 -0.75 17.26 15.07
C ARG A 166 0.69 17.13 14.59
N ASP A 167 1.64 16.87 15.49
CA ASP A 167 3.03 16.60 15.10
C ASP A 167 3.17 15.30 14.30
N ALA A 168 2.46 14.23 14.69
CA ALA A 168 2.44 12.99 13.92
C ALA A 168 1.81 13.17 12.52
N VAL A 169 0.77 14.01 12.41
CA VAL A 169 0.15 14.41 11.15
C VAL A 169 1.17 15.12 10.25
N ARG A 170 1.88 16.13 10.77
CA ARG A 170 2.94 16.84 10.02
C ARG A 170 3.98 15.86 9.46
N VAL A 171 4.52 14.98 10.32
CA VAL A 171 5.51 13.97 9.91
C VAL A 171 4.98 13.06 8.80
N GLN A 172 3.73 12.58 8.92
CA GLN A 172 3.13 11.73 7.89
C GLN A 172 2.85 12.51 6.60
N ASN A 173 2.39 13.76 6.68
CA ASN A 173 2.16 14.60 5.52
C ASN A 173 3.46 14.93 4.78
N GLU A 174 4.53 15.30 5.46
CA GLU A 174 5.86 15.48 4.86
C GLU A 174 6.31 14.22 4.12
N GLY A 175 6.10 13.05 4.72
CA GLY A 175 6.39 11.76 4.09
C GLY A 175 5.56 11.53 2.82
N ARG A 176 4.26 11.81 2.87
CA ARG A 176 3.35 11.71 1.71
C ARG A 176 3.74 12.68 0.60
N VAL A 177 4.09 13.91 0.93
CA VAL A 177 4.55 14.93 -0.02
C VAL A 177 5.82 14.49 -0.74
N ALA A 178 6.82 13.99 -0.01
CA ALA A 178 8.06 13.51 -0.62
C ALA A 178 7.83 12.28 -1.52
N LEU A 179 7.05 11.30 -1.07
CA LEU A 179 6.68 10.13 -1.88
C LEU A 179 5.89 10.55 -3.12
N LYS A 180 4.95 11.50 -2.98
CA LYS A 180 4.18 12.05 -4.10
C LYS A 180 5.09 12.77 -5.09
N ARG A 181 6.06 13.56 -4.63
CA ARG A 181 7.05 14.21 -5.51
C ARG A 181 7.82 13.19 -6.36
N LEU A 182 8.39 12.16 -5.74
CA LEU A 182 9.07 11.08 -6.47
C LEU A 182 8.14 10.42 -7.48
N TYR A 183 6.91 10.15 -7.06
CA TYR A 183 5.90 9.53 -7.89
C TYR A 183 5.56 10.40 -9.11
N GLU A 184 5.42 11.72 -8.93
CA GLU A 184 5.08 12.68 -9.99
C GLU A 184 6.18 12.87 -11.03
N LEU A 185 7.43 12.46 -10.76
CA LEU A 185 8.48 12.41 -11.80
C LEU A 185 8.08 11.53 -12.97
N MET A 186 7.27 10.49 -12.73
CA MET A 186 6.76 9.63 -13.79
C MET A 186 5.79 10.34 -14.74
N LYS A 187 5.37 11.59 -14.48
CA LYS A 187 4.59 12.43 -15.42
C LYS A 187 5.43 12.89 -16.63
N LEU A 188 6.76 12.91 -16.51
CA LEU A 188 7.69 13.21 -17.60
C LEU A 188 7.58 12.17 -18.72
N ASP A 189 7.77 12.61 -19.97
CA ASP A 189 7.75 11.77 -21.17
C ASP A 189 8.91 12.17 -22.11
N PRO A 190 9.90 11.28 -22.36
CA PRO A 190 10.01 9.89 -21.87
C PRO A 190 10.12 9.77 -20.36
N ALA A 191 9.76 8.62 -19.79
CA ALA A 191 9.77 8.41 -18.35
C ALA A 191 11.21 8.43 -17.79
N PRO A 192 11.44 8.96 -16.58
CA PRO A 192 12.78 9.14 -16.04
C PRO A 192 13.34 7.87 -15.38
N MET A 193 12.50 6.89 -15.08
CA MET A 193 12.86 5.61 -14.47
C MET A 193 11.83 4.54 -14.85
N LYS A 194 12.14 3.28 -14.53
CA LYS A 194 11.17 2.19 -14.59
C LYS A 194 10.14 2.29 -13.47
N GLY A 195 8.93 1.83 -13.73
CA GLY A 195 7.88 1.69 -12.71
C GLY A 195 8.23 0.68 -11.63
N GLN A 196 9.02 -0.35 -11.96
CA GLN A 196 9.57 -1.27 -10.96
C GLN A 196 10.47 -0.56 -9.94
N ASP A 197 11.27 0.43 -10.38
CA ASP A 197 12.16 1.15 -9.47
C ASP A 197 11.40 2.16 -8.61
N LEU A 198 10.39 2.84 -9.17
CA LEU A 198 9.41 3.61 -8.39
C LEU A 198 8.77 2.72 -7.31
N PHE A 199 8.28 1.55 -7.72
CA PHE A 199 7.59 0.62 -6.81
C PHE A 199 8.49 0.17 -5.66
N LYS A 200 9.77 -0.13 -5.90
CA LYS A 200 10.72 -0.49 -4.84
C LYS A 200 10.84 0.59 -3.77
N VAL A 201 10.87 1.87 -4.15
CA VAL A 201 10.94 2.97 -3.18
C VAL A 201 9.63 3.08 -2.40
N LEU A 202 8.48 3.04 -3.08
CA LEU A 202 7.16 3.09 -2.44
C LEU A 202 6.98 1.93 -1.44
N TYR A 203 7.22 0.70 -1.89
CA TYR A 203 7.10 -0.50 -1.07
C TYR A 203 8.10 -0.52 0.09
N GLY A 204 9.38 -0.20 -0.19
CA GLY A 204 10.44 -0.14 0.82
C GLY A 204 10.16 0.90 1.91
N SER A 205 9.53 2.02 1.58
CA SER A 205 9.14 3.05 2.57
C SER A 205 8.14 2.55 3.63
N THR A 206 7.38 1.49 3.33
CA THR A 206 6.39 0.91 4.26
C THR A 206 7.03 0.11 5.40
N PHE A 207 8.29 -0.28 5.24
CA PHE A 207 9.06 -1.03 6.26
C PHE A 207 9.96 -0.12 7.10
N LYS A 208 9.99 1.18 6.83
CA LYS A 208 10.78 2.14 7.61
C LYS A 208 10.02 2.54 8.88
N PRO A 209 10.52 2.15 10.07
CA PRO A 209 9.81 2.45 11.31
C PRO A 209 9.87 3.93 11.66
N ASP A 210 10.99 4.58 11.35
CA ASP A 210 11.20 6.02 11.57
C ASP A 210 10.72 6.81 10.35
N ARG A 211 9.47 7.27 10.44
CA ARG A 211 8.78 7.99 9.36
C ARG A 211 9.39 9.36 9.09
N SER A 212 10.02 9.98 10.08
CA SER A 212 10.64 11.32 9.96
C SER A 212 11.82 11.36 8.99
N LYS A 213 12.44 10.20 8.70
CA LYS A 213 13.54 10.10 7.74
C LYS A 213 13.09 9.99 6.29
N ILE A 214 11.85 9.55 6.05
CA ILE A 214 11.32 9.32 4.70
C ILE A 214 11.44 10.57 3.81
N PRO A 215 11.07 11.79 4.26
CA PRO A 215 11.11 12.96 3.40
C PRO A 215 12.50 13.25 2.83
N ALA A 216 13.52 13.29 3.68
CA ALA A 216 14.89 13.59 3.27
C ALA A 216 15.44 12.54 2.29
N GLU A 217 15.23 11.25 2.59
CA GLU A 217 15.74 10.15 1.78
C GLU A 217 15.05 10.07 0.41
N VAL A 218 13.72 10.24 0.37
CA VAL A 218 12.96 10.20 -0.88
C VAL A 218 13.23 11.44 -1.73
N ASN A 219 13.33 12.62 -1.12
CA ASN A 219 13.69 13.83 -1.85
C ASN A 219 15.09 13.74 -2.47
N ALA A 220 16.07 13.16 -1.77
CA ALA A 220 17.40 12.95 -2.34
C ALA A 220 17.37 12.00 -3.57
N ILE A 221 16.50 10.99 -3.57
CA ILE A 221 16.28 10.12 -4.73
C ILE A 221 15.65 10.92 -5.87
N ALA A 222 14.61 11.71 -5.59
CA ALA A 222 13.96 12.55 -6.58
C ALA A 222 14.92 13.58 -7.20
N ASP A 223 15.72 14.28 -6.39
CA ASP A 223 16.74 15.24 -6.84
C ASP A 223 17.76 14.57 -7.78
N LYS A 224 18.20 13.36 -7.43
CA LYS A 224 19.13 12.58 -8.26
C LYS A 224 18.49 12.25 -9.62
N ILE A 225 17.25 11.79 -9.64
CA ILE A 225 16.54 11.42 -10.87
C ILE A 225 16.28 12.65 -11.75
N GLU A 226 15.86 13.78 -11.16
CA GLU A 226 15.66 15.04 -11.90
C GLU A 226 16.98 15.52 -12.55
N LYS A 227 18.09 15.45 -11.82
CA LYS A 227 19.41 15.79 -12.35
C LYS A 227 19.82 14.86 -13.49
N GLU A 228 19.69 13.55 -13.30
CA GLU A 228 20.00 12.55 -14.32
C GLU A 228 19.13 12.76 -15.58
N TYR A 229 17.86 13.10 -15.41
CA TYR A 229 16.95 13.42 -16.50
C TYR A 229 17.40 14.67 -17.28
N ALA A 230 17.80 15.74 -16.57
CA ALA A 230 18.34 16.94 -17.21
C ALA A 230 19.66 16.69 -17.96
N GLU A 231 20.42 15.68 -17.57
CA GLU A 231 21.63 15.20 -18.26
C GLU A 231 21.32 14.24 -19.42
N GLY A 232 20.04 13.95 -19.68
CA GLY A 232 19.57 13.12 -20.79
C GLY A 232 19.45 11.62 -20.47
N LYS A 233 19.50 11.23 -19.19
CA LYS A 233 19.24 9.85 -18.78
C LYS A 233 17.75 9.65 -18.54
N MET A 234 17.12 8.84 -19.39
CA MET A 234 15.70 8.52 -19.37
C MET A 234 15.45 7.17 -20.01
N GLU A 235 14.29 6.58 -19.74
CA GLU A 235 13.84 5.39 -20.45
C GLU A 235 13.50 5.71 -21.90
N GLU A 236 13.51 4.70 -22.77
CA GLU A 236 12.97 4.84 -24.12
C GLU A 236 11.45 5.11 -24.07
N LYS A 237 10.95 5.82 -25.09
CA LYS A 237 9.52 6.06 -25.23
C LYS A 237 8.78 4.75 -25.48
N LYS A 238 7.87 4.40 -24.57
CA LYS A 238 7.12 3.14 -24.50
C LYS A 238 5.65 3.43 -24.16
N PRO A 239 4.70 2.54 -24.50
CA PRO A 239 3.31 2.66 -24.05
C PRO A 239 3.22 2.78 -22.52
N ARG A 240 2.56 3.83 -22.05
CA ARG A 240 2.50 4.23 -20.64
C ARG A 240 1.34 3.55 -19.95
N ILE A 241 1.63 2.72 -18.95
CA ILE A 241 0.66 1.84 -18.31
C ILE A 241 0.34 2.30 -16.90
N LEU A 242 -0.95 2.40 -16.60
CA LEU A 242 -1.46 2.51 -15.24
C LEU A 242 -1.81 1.14 -14.71
N VAL A 243 -1.37 0.84 -13.49
CA VAL A 243 -1.75 -0.38 -12.78
C VAL A 243 -2.76 -0.06 -11.66
N THR A 244 -3.95 -0.69 -11.70
CA THR A 244 -5.02 -0.51 -10.68
C THR A 244 -5.41 -1.86 -10.09
N GLY A 245 -6.31 -1.85 -9.09
CA GLY A 245 -6.88 -3.04 -8.46
C GLY A 245 -6.31 -3.32 -7.07
N CYS A 246 -5.98 -4.58 -6.82
CA CYS A 246 -5.42 -5.05 -5.56
C CYS A 246 -4.01 -4.48 -5.30
N PRO A 247 -3.54 -4.42 -4.03
CA PRO A 247 -2.17 -4.02 -3.71
C PRO A 247 -1.13 -4.96 -4.34
N ILE A 248 -0.03 -4.38 -4.81
CA ILE A 248 1.14 -5.09 -5.34
C ILE A 248 2.24 -5.17 -4.29
N GLY A 249 2.99 -6.28 -4.30
CA GLY A 249 4.27 -6.44 -3.60
C GLY A 249 4.74 -7.88 -3.66
N GLY A 250 6.04 -8.11 -3.47
CA GLY A 250 6.64 -9.44 -3.45
C GLY A 250 6.24 -10.25 -4.69
N ALA A 251 5.49 -11.33 -4.48
CA ALA A 251 5.11 -12.25 -5.56
C ALA A 251 4.27 -11.61 -6.69
N THR A 252 3.53 -10.53 -6.44
CA THR A 252 2.73 -9.87 -7.50
C THR A 252 3.50 -8.82 -8.30
N GLU A 253 4.77 -8.55 -7.97
CA GLU A 253 5.66 -7.74 -8.80
C GLU A 253 5.86 -8.35 -10.19
N LYS A 254 5.59 -9.65 -10.35
CA LYS A 254 5.51 -10.32 -11.65
C LYS A 254 4.60 -9.62 -12.66
N VAL A 255 3.58 -8.87 -12.22
CA VAL A 255 2.71 -8.10 -13.11
C VAL A 255 3.42 -6.85 -13.65
N ILE A 256 4.17 -6.14 -12.80
CA ILE A 256 4.99 -4.99 -13.22
C ILE A 256 6.04 -5.48 -14.22
N LYS A 257 6.75 -6.55 -13.86
CA LYS A 257 7.75 -7.18 -14.71
C LYS A 257 7.17 -7.61 -16.05
N ALA A 258 6.01 -8.27 -16.07
CA ALA A 258 5.36 -8.67 -17.31
C ALA A 258 5.05 -7.47 -18.22
N ILE A 259 4.66 -6.32 -17.66
CA ILE A 259 4.42 -5.09 -18.45
C ILE A 259 5.72 -4.57 -19.05
N GLU A 260 6.75 -4.41 -18.23
CA GLU A 260 8.01 -3.78 -18.66
C GLU A 260 8.86 -4.68 -19.57
N ASP A 261 8.87 -6.00 -19.34
CA ASP A 261 9.58 -6.97 -20.17
C ASP A 261 8.95 -7.11 -21.57
N ASN A 262 7.66 -6.78 -21.71
CA ASN A 262 6.94 -6.81 -22.99
C ASN A 262 6.83 -5.43 -23.67
N GLY A 263 7.67 -4.46 -23.27
CA GLY A 263 7.83 -3.18 -23.97
C GLY A 263 6.91 -2.05 -23.50
N GLY A 264 6.09 -2.26 -22.48
CA GLY A 264 5.37 -1.18 -21.79
C GLY A 264 6.25 -0.48 -20.75
N ILE A 265 5.73 0.60 -20.15
CA ILE A 265 6.33 1.22 -18.97
C ILE A 265 5.25 1.56 -17.95
N VAL A 266 5.40 1.07 -16.72
CA VAL A 266 4.43 1.39 -15.66
C VAL A 266 4.73 2.79 -15.12
N VAL A 267 3.79 3.71 -15.28
CA VAL A 267 3.97 5.13 -14.90
C VAL A 267 3.22 5.51 -13.62
N THR A 268 2.23 4.72 -13.22
CA THR A 268 1.42 5.01 -12.03
C THR A 268 0.68 3.76 -11.52
N PHE A 269 0.58 3.64 -10.20
CA PHE A 269 -0.15 2.65 -9.42
C PHE A 269 -1.33 3.29 -8.67
N GLU A 270 -2.56 3.07 -9.12
CA GLU A 270 -3.75 3.61 -8.44
C GLU A 270 -4.02 2.92 -7.09
N ASN A 271 -3.49 1.71 -6.86
CA ASN A 271 -3.82 0.86 -5.70
C ASN A 271 -3.17 1.30 -4.36
N CYS A 272 -3.40 0.50 -3.31
CA CYS A 272 -2.92 0.75 -1.94
C CYS A 272 -1.38 0.76 -1.79
N SER A 273 -0.64 0.23 -2.77
CA SER A 273 0.83 0.28 -2.79
C SER A 273 1.37 1.53 -3.50
N GLY A 274 0.48 2.38 -4.03
CA GLY A 274 0.79 3.62 -4.71
C GLY A 274 -0.11 4.77 -4.29
N ALA A 275 -0.79 5.40 -5.25
CA ALA A 275 -1.48 6.67 -5.09
C ALA A 275 -2.49 6.69 -3.93
N LYS A 276 -3.28 5.63 -3.70
CA LYS A 276 -4.23 5.57 -2.55
C LYS A 276 -3.58 5.85 -1.20
N SER A 277 -2.29 5.54 -1.05
CA SER A 277 -1.57 5.72 0.20
C SER A 277 -0.99 7.12 0.40
N ILE A 278 -0.79 7.91 -0.66
CA ILE A 278 -0.02 9.17 -0.62
C ILE A 278 -0.70 10.36 -1.28
N ASP A 279 -1.77 10.18 -2.07
CA ASP A 279 -2.33 11.24 -2.91
C ASP A 279 -2.93 12.41 -2.12
N LYS A 280 -3.65 12.10 -1.04
CA LYS A 280 -4.33 13.07 -0.15
C LYS A 280 -3.59 13.23 1.18
N LEU A 281 -3.50 14.48 1.62
CA LEU A 281 -2.95 14.90 2.91
C LEU A 281 -4.07 15.09 3.93
N VAL A 282 -3.71 15.04 5.21
CA VAL A 282 -4.59 15.51 6.30
C VAL A 282 -4.48 17.03 6.34
N ASP A 283 -5.60 17.74 6.50
CA ASP A 283 -5.58 19.19 6.74
C ASP A 283 -4.99 19.49 8.12
N GLU A 284 -3.89 20.23 8.15
CA GLU A 284 -3.13 20.53 9.37
C GLU A 284 -3.67 21.73 10.13
N ASP A 285 -4.32 22.66 9.41
CA ASP A 285 -4.78 23.96 9.91
C ASP A 285 -6.22 23.88 10.46
N THR A 286 -6.82 22.69 10.47
CA THR A 286 -8.15 22.44 11.01
C THR A 286 -8.22 22.64 12.53
N ASP A 287 -9.35 23.13 13.02
CA ASP A 287 -9.67 23.13 14.46
C ASP A 287 -9.91 21.71 14.98
N ASP A 288 -10.42 20.79 14.16
CA ASP A 288 -10.74 19.42 14.54
C ASP A 288 -9.84 18.42 13.80
N ILE A 289 -8.72 18.06 14.44
CA ILE A 289 -7.74 17.17 13.81
C ILE A 289 -8.27 15.75 13.57
N TYR A 290 -9.19 15.27 14.41
CA TYR A 290 -9.79 13.94 14.23
C TYR A 290 -10.71 13.91 13.01
N GLN A 291 -11.45 14.99 12.78
CA GLN A 291 -12.25 15.18 11.57
C GLN A 291 -11.36 15.12 10.31
N ALA A 292 -10.26 15.89 10.27
CA ALA A 292 -9.39 15.90 9.09
C ALA A 292 -8.69 14.56 8.85
N ILE A 293 -8.27 13.85 9.90
CA ILE A 293 -7.76 12.48 9.76
C ILE A 293 -8.86 11.57 9.20
N ALA A 294 -10.07 11.62 9.76
CA ALA A 294 -11.19 10.80 9.31
C ALA A 294 -11.51 11.06 7.82
N GLU A 295 -11.59 12.32 7.40
CA GLU A 295 -11.85 12.72 6.01
C GLU A 295 -10.77 12.22 5.05
N ARG A 296 -9.48 12.42 5.40
CA ARG A 296 -8.36 11.95 4.58
C ARG A 296 -8.43 10.45 4.36
N TYR A 297 -8.60 9.68 5.43
CA TYR A 297 -8.60 8.22 5.34
C TYR A 297 -9.88 7.70 4.69
N LEU A 298 -11.04 8.27 5.01
CA LEU A 298 -12.30 7.88 4.39
C LEU A 298 -12.36 8.26 2.91
N SER A 299 -11.53 9.20 2.44
CA SER A 299 -11.45 9.56 1.01
C SER A 299 -10.86 8.47 0.10
N ILE A 300 -10.19 7.45 0.65
CA ILE A 300 -9.52 6.40 -0.13
C ILE A 300 -10.53 5.64 -1.03
N GLY A 301 -10.24 5.56 -2.33
CA GLY A 301 -11.07 4.84 -3.31
C GLY A 301 -10.93 3.31 -3.26
N CYS A 302 -11.21 2.67 -2.13
CA CYS A 302 -11.17 1.21 -2.00
C CYS A 302 -12.49 0.56 -2.43
N SER A 303 -12.42 -0.58 -3.12
CA SER A 303 -13.60 -1.32 -3.60
C SER A 303 -14.56 -1.84 -2.52
N VAL A 304 -14.18 -1.74 -1.24
CA VAL A 304 -15.07 -2.06 -0.11
C VAL A 304 -16.12 -0.97 0.14
N MET A 305 -15.95 0.23 -0.44
CA MET A 305 -16.89 1.34 -0.34
C MET A 305 -18.01 1.21 -1.38
N THR A 306 -19.23 1.64 -1.01
CA THR A 306 -20.36 1.67 -1.94
C THR A 306 -21.26 2.91 -1.76
N PRO A 307 -21.56 3.66 -2.85
CA PRO A 307 -20.81 3.67 -4.12
C PRO A 307 -19.36 4.13 -3.90
N ASN A 308 -18.48 3.95 -4.89
CA ASN A 308 -17.06 4.27 -4.79
C ASN A 308 -16.60 5.34 -5.83
N PRO A 309 -17.19 6.55 -5.81
CA PRO A 309 -16.86 7.60 -6.78
C PRO A 309 -15.41 8.08 -6.64
N ASN A 310 -14.82 8.00 -5.43
CA ASN A 310 -13.46 8.45 -5.18
C ASN A 310 -12.42 7.62 -5.95
N ARG A 311 -12.69 6.32 -6.17
CA ARG A 311 -11.84 5.48 -7.02
C ARG A 311 -11.88 5.94 -8.48
N LEU A 312 -13.06 6.29 -9.00
CA LEU A 312 -13.21 6.76 -10.37
C LEU A 312 -12.53 8.13 -10.57
N GLU A 313 -12.66 9.05 -9.59
CA GLU A 313 -11.97 10.34 -9.59
C GLU A 313 -10.45 10.14 -9.65
N LEU A 314 -9.89 9.40 -8.68
CA LEU A 314 -8.46 9.16 -8.61
C LEU A 314 -7.94 8.47 -9.88
N LEU A 315 -8.59 7.39 -10.30
CA LEU A 315 -8.20 6.65 -11.51
C LEU A 315 -8.22 7.56 -12.75
N GLY A 316 -9.30 8.32 -12.94
CA GLY A 316 -9.45 9.21 -14.08
C GLY A 316 -8.41 10.33 -14.10
N ARG A 317 -8.13 10.93 -12.94
CA ARG A 317 -7.11 11.97 -12.80
C ARG A 317 -5.70 11.43 -13.06
N LEU A 318 -5.37 10.25 -12.53
CA LEU A 318 -4.07 9.61 -12.78
C LEU A 318 -3.89 9.24 -14.26
N MET A 319 -4.95 8.82 -14.95
CA MET A 319 -4.87 8.56 -16.40
C MET A 319 -4.50 9.80 -17.19
N ASP A 320 -5.10 10.95 -16.84
CA ASP A 320 -4.86 12.21 -17.52
C ASP A 320 -3.48 12.79 -17.17
N GLU A 321 -3.15 12.90 -15.87
CA GLU A 321 -1.91 13.50 -15.38
C GLU A 321 -0.66 12.73 -15.82
N TYR A 322 -0.74 11.40 -15.93
CA TYR A 322 0.39 10.54 -16.29
C TYR A 322 0.38 10.15 -17.77
N GLN A 323 -0.51 10.74 -18.58
CA GLN A 323 -0.60 10.50 -20.02
C GLN A 323 -0.65 9.00 -20.36
N VAL A 324 -1.60 8.29 -19.74
CA VAL A 324 -1.69 6.83 -19.81
C VAL A 324 -2.21 6.36 -21.16
N ASP A 325 -1.58 5.35 -21.73
CA ASP A 325 -1.97 4.69 -22.98
C ASP A 325 -2.84 3.46 -22.75
N GLY A 326 -2.65 2.74 -21.63
CA GLY A 326 -3.45 1.57 -21.29
C GLY A 326 -3.54 1.32 -19.79
N VAL A 327 -4.62 0.67 -19.36
CA VAL A 327 -4.85 0.31 -17.95
C VAL A 327 -4.78 -1.20 -17.77
N VAL A 328 -3.95 -1.65 -16.83
CA VAL A 328 -3.88 -3.04 -16.37
C VAL A 328 -4.46 -3.12 -14.95
N GLU A 329 -5.60 -3.76 -14.79
CA GLU A 329 -6.17 -4.05 -13.47
C GLU A 329 -5.68 -5.41 -12.97
N MET A 330 -4.95 -5.43 -11.86
CA MET A 330 -4.50 -6.64 -11.19
C MET A 330 -5.47 -7.00 -10.06
N ILE A 331 -5.98 -8.22 -10.10
CA ILE A 331 -6.93 -8.74 -9.13
C ILE A 331 -6.31 -9.97 -8.46
N LEU A 332 -6.24 -9.97 -7.13
CA LEU A 332 -5.89 -11.18 -6.39
C LEU A 332 -7.07 -12.15 -6.45
N GLN A 333 -6.78 -13.43 -6.68
CA GLN A 333 -7.79 -14.50 -6.60
C GLN A 333 -8.62 -14.38 -5.33
N ALA A 334 -9.94 -14.58 -5.45
CA ALA A 334 -10.91 -14.44 -4.36
C ALA A 334 -10.97 -13.05 -3.69
N CYS A 335 -10.45 -12.00 -4.32
CA CYS A 335 -10.72 -10.62 -3.92
C CYS A 335 -12.02 -10.11 -4.54
N HIS A 336 -13.16 -10.49 -3.95
CA HIS A 336 -14.47 -10.25 -4.54
C HIS A 336 -14.82 -8.78 -4.78
N THR A 337 -14.50 -7.87 -3.86
CA THR A 337 -14.89 -6.46 -4.00
C THR A 337 -14.24 -5.82 -5.22
N TYR A 338 -12.94 -6.02 -5.43
CA TYR A 338 -12.23 -5.55 -6.62
C TYR A 338 -12.68 -6.29 -7.89
N ASN A 339 -12.87 -7.61 -7.82
CA ASN A 339 -13.30 -8.40 -8.98
C ASN A 339 -14.69 -7.98 -9.48
N VAL A 340 -15.66 -7.78 -8.59
CA VAL A 340 -17.01 -7.32 -8.94
C VAL A 340 -16.99 -5.89 -9.49
N GLU A 341 -16.20 -4.99 -8.90
CA GLU A 341 -16.08 -3.60 -9.33
C GLU A 341 -15.37 -3.46 -10.71
N SER A 342 -14.55 -4.42 -11.10
CA SER A 342 -13.77 -4.43 -12.35
C SER A 342 -14.61 -4.16 -13.61
N LEU A 343 -15.86 -4.63 -13.68
CA LEU A 343 -16.73 -4.32 -14.82
C LEU A 343 -17.04 -2.81 -14.92
N GLY A 344 -17.29 -2.16 -13.78
CA GLY A 344 -17.52 -0.71 -13.72
C GLY A 344 -16.26 0.07 -14.10
N ILE A 345 -15.10 -0.36 -13.59
CA ILE A 345 -13.81 0.22 -13.96
C ILE A 345 -13.54 0.09 -15.46
N ARG A 346 -13.77 -1.09 -16.05
CA ARG A 346 -13.62 -1.31 -17.49
C ARG A 346 -14.50 -0.36 -18.31
N ARG A 347 -15.77 -0.19 -17.92
CA ARG A 347 -16.67 0.74 -18.62
C ARG A 347 -16.19 2.17 -18.53
N PHE A 348 -15.79 2.62 -17.33
CA PHE A 348 -15.21 3.95 -17.15
C PHE A 348 -13.97 4.18 -18.05
N VAL A 349 -13.03 3.24 -18.04
CA VAL A 349 -11.78 3.34 -18.82
C VAL A 349 -12.05 3.31 -20.33
N ASN A 350 -12.91 2.40 -20.80
CA ASN A 350 -13.18 2.23 -22.22
C ASN A 350 -14.14 3.29 -22.79
N GLU A 351 -15.27 3.52 -22.11
CA GLU A 351 -16.40 4.30 -22.63
C GLU A 351 -16.25 5.79 -22.31
N GLU A 352 -15.76 6.14 -21.11
CA GLU A 352 -15.60 7.55 -20.72
C GLU A 352 -14.21 8.10 -21.05
N LYS A 353 -13.17 7.31 -20.79
CA LYS A 353 -11.78 7.73 -21.04
C LYS A 353 -11.23 7.33 -22.41
N GLY A 354 -11.89 6.42 -23.12
CA GLY A 354 -11.47 5.99 -24.46
C GLY A 354 -10.12 5.27 -24.48
N LYS A 355 -9.71 4.64 -23.37
CA LYS A 355 -8.41 3.96 -23.24
C LYS A 355 -8.57 2.44 -23.24
N PRO A 356 -7.59 1.70 -23.79
CA PRO A 356 -7.48 0.25 -23.62
C PRO A 356 -7.41 -0.19 -22.16
N TYR A 357 -8.07 -1.30 -21.87
CA TYR A 357 -8.14 -1.91 -20.55
C TYR A 357 -8.00 -3.43 -20.62
N ILE A 358 -7.26 -4.00 -19.68
CA ILE A 358 -7.24 -5.44 -19.40
C ILE A 358 -7.30 -5.69 -17.90
N SER A 359 -8.08 -6.70 -17.47
CA SER A 359 -8.00 -7.26 -16.12
C SER A 359 -7.26 -8.59 -16.12
N VAL A 360 -6.34 -8.75 -15.18
CA VAL A 360 -5.62 -10.00 -14.93
C VAL A 360 -5.86 -10.45 -13.50
N GLU A 361 -6.25 -11.71 -13.33
CA GLU A 361 -6.37 -12.33 -12.02
C GLU A 361 -5.11 -13.18 -11.75
N THR A 362 -4.58 -13.08 -10.53
CA THR A 362 -3.32 -13.74 -10.15
C THR A 362 -3.29 -14.10 -8.66
N ASP A 363 -2.31 -14.90 -8.27
CA ASP A 363 -1.99 -15.23 -6.88
C ASP A 363 -0.49 -15.04 -6.57
N TYR A 364 0.00 -15.59 -5.46
CA TYR A 364 1.41 -15.52 -5.07
C TYR A 364 2.28 -16.65 -5.62
N SER A 365 1.69 -17.61 -6.32
CA SER A 365 2.45 -18.67 -7.00
C SER A 365 3.19 -18.10 -8.22
N GLN A 366 4.13 -18.87 -8.76
CA GLN A 366 4.80 -18.55 -10.02
C GLN A 366 4.17 -19.25 -11.24
N ALA A 367 3.08 -20.00 -11.02
CA ALA A 367 2.52 -20.91 -12.03
C ALA A 367 1.84 -20.19 -13.20
N ASP A 368 1.32 -18.99 -12.97
CA ASP A 368 0.57 -18.20 -13.96
C ASP A 368 1.43 -17.21 -14.76
N ILE A 369 2.75 -17.13 -14.50
CA ILE A 369 3.65 -16.15 -15.16
C ILE A 369 3.60 -16.28 -16.68
N GLY A 370 3.61 -17.51 -17.22
CA GLY A 370 3.53 -17.73 -18.66
C GLY A 370 2.23 -17.19 -19.25
N GLN A 371 1.10 -17.41 -18.57
CA GLN A 371 -0.21 -16.90 -19.00
C GLN A 371 -0.28 -15.37 -18.89
N LEU A 372 0.22 -14.80 -17.79
CA LEU A 372 0.29 -13.36 -17.59
C LEU A 372 1.11 -12.68 -18.68
N ASN A 373 2.31 -13.20 -18.99
CA ASN A 373 3.16 -12.67 -20.04
C ASN A 373 2.47 -12.67 -21.40
N THR A 374 1.87 -13.79 -21.82
CA THR A 374 1.17 -13.86 -23.12
C THR A 374 0.04 -12.85 -23.21
N ARG A 375 -0.75 -12.68 -22.15
CA ARG A 375 -1.89 -11.74 -22.13
C ARG A 375 -1.43 -10.28 -22.13
N ILE A 376 -0.38 -9.97 -21.38
CA ILE A 376 0.19 -8.63 -21.31
C ILE A 376 0.90 -8.27 -22.62
N ALA A 377 1.67 -9.19 -23.21
CA ALA A 377 2.29 -8.99 -24.53
C ALA A 377 1.26 -8.60 -25.59
N ALA A 378 0.18 -9.39 -25.72
CA ALA A 378 -0.90 -9.10 -26.66
C ALA A 378 -1.61 -7.77 -26.37
N PHE A 379 -1.70 -7.37 -25.09
CA PHE A 379 -2.26 -6.08 -24.71
C PHE A 379 -1.34 -4.93 -25.11
N ILE A 380 -0.03 -5.03 -24.87
CA ILE A 380 0.96 -4.01 -25.23
C ILE A 380 1.08 -3.88 -26.75
N GLU A 381 1.05 -4.99 -27.51
CA GLU A 381 1.09 -4.97 -28.98
C GLU A 381 -0.10 -4.22 -29.62
N MET A 382 -1.20 -4.04 -28.89
CA MET A 382 -2.40 -3.33 -29.33
C MET A 382 -2.31 -1.80 -29.10
N LEU A 383 -1.40 -1.34 -28.22
CA LEU A 383 -1.20 0.07 -27.89
C LEU A 383 -0.28 0.74 -28.91
#